data_AF-A0A7S4GL05-F1
#
_entry.id   AF-A0A7S4GL05-F1
#
_cell.length_a   1.000
_cell.length_b   1.000
_cell.length_c   1.000
_cell.angle_alpha   90.00
_cell.angle_beta   90.00
_cell.angle_gamma   90.00
#
_symmetry.space_group_name_H-M   'P 1'
#
loop_
_entity.id
_entity.type
_entity.pdbx_description
1 polymer ?
#
loop_
_entity_poly.entity_id
_entity_poly.type
_entity_poly.pdbx_seq_one_letter_code
_entity_poly.pdbx_strand_id
1 'polypeptide(L)'
;LPIWRIGLVPTARLPRMHTTVMRGLPLLSEAHSDVQRMQRQLEEAVVFLELHEEYITKREFSQIPTELRCITLTELLRIAKFIKQKCEAFQWVEARPNGSADGFMVDHNIVTDPKQINLYHFVYNVVAPVTAPAGHEVEDSIVEPLSEWMAAGGVAYQIVRTARDAKRRWRYVRGACKDSTGCFTGSFVEMLCDEERVPDWFVSHWWGEPVLDFVSCLAGHCRVLGAGPSEILYWVCAYANNQTRIGDELGDQGPLKSPFYKALELAGGAVLVMDSGAEVVRRMWCGFENVVIAYQHKPLVLVSSLGGQASAVAAGLTPVDINEAARTGYSALHVQAERQKNFSAQVLEAMMVTRLQKAKTAMRQDRTMIIDTVQKDLGGFDDANSRMRLSGSENLSGRGQLREKLIRGLQNGVRLFSLGCDGKVFEEAVEEFGLSLSNCGKLCLRGIDDARAACAGDALVEAEKLALLHIESSSDGFAIAQALESLSLLEDLSLHFSYAKVSDAGAVAIGNSLQNVGRLRNINL
;
A
#
# COMPACT_ATOMS: atom_id res chain seq x y z
N LEU A 1 45.21 -43.25 -20.31
CA LEU A 1 45.45 -43.64 -21.72
C LEU A 1 44.37 -44.65 -22.11
N PRO A 2 43.77 -44.59 -23.32
CA PRO A 2 44.19 -43.84 -24.53
C PRO A 2 43.32 -42.58 -24.73
N ILE A 3 43.85 -41.35 -24.85
CA ILE A 3 44.41 -40.67 -26.03
C ILE A 3 43.90 -41.18 -27.38
N TRP A 4 43.03 -40.40 -28.03
CA TRP A 4 43.08 -40.11 -29.46
C TRP A 4 42.72 -38.64 -29.71
N ARG A 5 43.68 -37.89 -30.29
CA ARG A 5 43.55 -36.57 -30.91
C ARG A 5 43.01 -36.72 -32.33
N ILE A 6 42.03 -35.92 -32.73
CA ILE A 6 41.77 -35.47 -34.12
C ILE A 6 40.98 -34.15 -33.96
N GLY A 7 41.25 -32.99 -34.56
CA GLY A 7 42.18 -32.52 -35.57
C GLY A 7 41.64 -31.17 -36.03
N LEU A 8 42.40 -30.09 -35.86
CA LEU A 8 42.10 -28.79 -36.45
C LEU A 8 42.32 -28.86 -37.97
N VAL A 9 41.32 -28.49 -38.76
CA VAL A 9 41.43 -28.24 -40.22
C VAL A 9 40.50 -27.05 -40.57
N PRO A 10 40.71 -26.31 -41.67
CA PRO A 10 41.08 -24.90 -41.64
C PRO A 10 39.93 -23.98 -42.06
N THR A 11 40.13 -22.68 -41.84
CA THR A 11 39.31 -21.58 -42.34
C THR A 11 39.17 -21.63 -43.87
N ALA A 12 38.06 -22.20 -44.35
CA ALA A 12 37.64 -22.06 -45.74
C ALA A 12 37.09 -20.64 -45.96
N ARG A 13 37.71 -19.90 -46.89
CA ARG A 13 37.23 -18.59 -47.36
C ARG A 13 35.84 -18.75 -47.99
N LEU A 14 34.86 -18.03 -47.47
CA LEU A 14 33.55 -17.85 -48.11
C LEU A 14 33.71 -17.12 -49.46
N PRO A 15 32.96 -17.49 -50.51
CA PRO A 15 32.91 -16.70 -51.74
C PRO A 15 32.21 -15.37 -51.47
N ARG A 16 32.77 -14.27 -51.99
CA ARG A 16 32.07 -12.98 -52.07
C ARG A 16 30.82 -13.16 -52.94
N MET A 17 29.65 -13.25 -52.31
CA MET A 17 28.39 -13.08 -53.03
C MET A 17 28.17 -11.59 -53.31
N HIS A 18 27.93 -11.31 -54.58
CA HIS A 18 27.63 -9.99 -55.12
C HIS A 18 26.36 -9.41 -54.49
N THR A 19 26.47 -8.16 -54.06
CA THR A 19 25.36 -7.26 -53.73
C THR A 19 24.57 -6.92 -54.98
N THR A 20 23.54 -7.69 -55.30
CA THR A 20 22.45 -7.22 -56.16
C THR A 20 21.18 -7.95 -55.77
N VAL A 21 20.08 -7.20 -55.68
CA VAL A 21 18.71 -7.60 -55.29
C VAL A 21 18.43 -7.53 -53.78
N MET A 22 18.31 -6.31 -53.26
CA MET A 22 17.52 -5.98 -52.05
C MET A 22 16.73 -4.71 -52.33
N ARG A 23 15.80 -4.78 -53.28
CA ARG A 23 14.75 -3.78 -53.47
C ARG A 23 13.43 -4.52 -53.64
N GLY A 24 12.76 -4.78 -52.52
CA GLY A 24 11.38 -5.25 -52.50
C GLY A 24 11.11 -6.41 -51.55
N LEU A 25 11.28 -6.23 -50.23
CA LEU A 25 10.67 -7.13 -49.25
C LEU A 25 10.28 -6.36 -47.97
N PRO A 26 9.03 -5.85 -47.87
CA PRO A 26 8.40 -5.47 -46.60
C PRO A 26 8.31 -6.64 -45.60
N LEU A 27 8.37 -7.88 -46.10
CA LEU A 27 8.26 -9.11 -45.30
C LEU A 27 9.44 -9.38 -44.36
N LEU A 28 10.63 -8.81 -44.61
CA LEU A 28 11.81 -9.03 -43.78
C LEU A 28 11.79 -8.25 -42.45
N SER A 29 11.09 -7.10 -42.38
CA SER A 29 10.97 -6.34 -41.13
C SER A 29 9.95 -6.95 -40.18
N GLU A 30 8.82 -7.43 -40.69
CA GLU A 30 7.81 -8.16 -39.91
C GLU A 30 8.40 -9.47 -39.36
N ALA A 31 9.14 -10.17 -40.23
CA ALA A 31 9.95 -11.30 -39.86
C ALA A 31 10.92 -10.98 -38.70
N HIS A 32 11.74 -9.94 -38.85
CA HIS A 32 12.67 -9.56 -37.79
C HIS A 32 11.96 -9.26 -36.45
N SER A 33 10.79 -8.62 -36.48
CA SER A 33 9.99 -8.38 -35.27
C SER A 33 9.45 -9.65 -34.64
N ASP A 34 9.01 -10.63 -35.43
CA ASP A 34 8.50 -11.91 -34.95
C ASP A 34 9.61 -12.77 -34.33
N VAL A 35 10.81 -12.75 -34.93
CA VAL A 35 11.99 -13.43 -34.37
C VAL A 35 12.44 -12.80 -33.07
N GLN A 36 12.48 -11.47 -32.98
CA GLN A 36 12.76 -10.79 -31.71
C GLN A 36 11.68 -11.06 -30.66
N ARG A 37 10.41 -11.15 -31.07
CA ARG A 37 9.30 -11.54 -30.18
C ARG A 37 9.48 -12.96 -29.64
N MET A 38 9.81 -13.93 -30.51
CA MET A 38 10.04 -15.31 -30.12
C MET A 38 11.28 -15.45 -29.24
N GLN A 39 12.37 -14.75 -29.53
CA GLN A 39 13.58 -14.76 -28.70
C GLN A 39 13.30 -14.17 -27.31
N ARG A 40 12.53 -13.07 -27.21
CA ARG A 40 12.07 -12.51 -25.94
C ARG A 40 11.24 -13.49 -25.13
N GLN A 41 10.22 -14.12 -25.72
CA GLN A 41 9.39 -15.14 -25.05
C GLN A 41 10.23 -16.32 -24.52
N LEU A 42 11.32 -16.64 -25.23
CA LEU A 42 12.23 -17.71 -24.91
C LEU A 42 13.11 -17.41 -23.69
N GLU A 43 13.63 -16.19 -23.63
CA GLU A 43 14.50 -15.73 -22.55
C GLU A 43 13.68 -15.42 -21.28
N GLU A 44 12.44 -14.92 -21.45
CA GLU A 44 11.43 -14.81 -20.38
C GLU A 44 11.14 -16.15 -19.71
N ALA A 45 11.03 -17.22 -20.51
CA ALA A 45 10.82 -18.56 -19.98
C ALA A 45 12.05 -19.06 -19.19
N VAL A 46 13.29 -18.69 -19.54
CA VAL A 46 14.50 -19.13 -18.83
C VAL A 46 14.63 -18.46 -17.45
N VAL A 47 14.41 -17.15 -17.35
CA VAL A 47 14.45 -16.44 -16.06
C VAL A 47 13.30 -16.89 -15.15
N PHE A 48 12.14 -17.19 -15.75
CA PHE A 48 11.04 -17.80 -15.02
C PHE A 48 11.38 -19.22 -14.54
N LEU A 49 12.14 -20.00 -15.32
CA LEU A 49 12.61 -21.33 -14.94
C LEU A 49 13.63 -21.33 -13.81
N GLU A 50 14.41 -20.27 -13.63
CA GLU A 50 15.31 -20.15 -12.46
C GLU A 50 14.55 -19.99 -11.15
N LEU A 51 13.35 -19.39 -11.16
CA LEU A 51 12.43 -19.43 -10.01
C LEU A 51 11.80 -20.82 -9.81
N HIS A 52 11.85 -21.69 -10.83
CA HIS A 52 10.99 -22.86 -10.96
C HIS A 52 11.70 -24.22 -10.89
N GLU A 53 12.98 -24.32 -11.28
CA GLU A 53 13.74 -25.57 -11.32
C GLU A 53 13.81 -26.25 -9.95
N GLU A 54 13.82 -25.46 -8.88
CA GLU A 54 13.79 -25.96 -7.49
C GLU A 54 12.42 -26.53 -7.09
N TYR A 55 11.31 -26.04 -7.67
CA TYR A 55 9.95 -26.30 -7.17
C TYR A 55 9.13 -27.30 -7.99
N ILE A 56 9.24 -27.33 -9.32
CA ILE A 56 8.36 -28.16 -10.19
C ILE A 56 8.78 -29.63 -10.24
N THR A 57 10.07 -29.95 -10.17
CA THR A 57 10.54 -31.24 -10.68
C THR A 57 10.24 -32.47 -9.80
N LYS A 58 9.57 -32.32 -8.65
CA LYS A 58 9.44 -33.43 -7.68
C LYS A 58 8.16 -33.52 -6.83
N ARG A 59 7.11 -32.71 -7.04
CA ARG A 59 6.04 -32.59 -6.02
C ARG A 59 4.65 -33.04 -6.48
N GLU A 60 4.02 -33.87 -5.66
CA GLU A 60 2.56 -34.00 -5.62
C GLU A 60 2.01 -32.74 -4.95
N PHE A 61 1.21 -31.96 -5.66
CA PHE A 61 0.63 -30.74 -5.12
C PHE A 61 -0.56 -31.10 -4.22
N SER A 62 -0.39 -30.95 -2.90
CA SER A 62 -1.51 -30.91 -1.95
C SER A 62 -2.31 -29.63 -2.18
N GLN A 63 -3.64 -29.74 -2.20
CA GLN A 63 -4.51 -28.57 -2.27
C GLN A 63 -4.51 -27.89 -0.90
N ILE A 64 -3.83 -26.75 -0.79
CA ILE A 64 -3.76 -25.97 0.44
C ILE A 64 -5.06 -25.16 0.54
N PRO A 65 -5.79 -25.16 1.66
CA PRO A 65 -6.93 -24.27 1.86
C PRO A 65 -6.55 -22.81 1.62
N THR A 66 -7.37 -22.04 0.88
CA THR A 66 -7.00 -20.69 0.41
C THR A 66 -6.59 -19.73 1.55
N GLU A 67 -7.25 -19.84 2.70
CA GLU A 67 -6.94 -19.07 3.91
C GLU A 67 -5.59 -19.41 4.57
N LEU A 68 -4.95 -20.51 4.17
CA LEU A 68 -3.64 -20.98 4.66
C LEU A 68 -2.52 -20.81 3.62
N ARG A 69 -2.76 -20.04 2.57
CA ARG A 69 -1.79 -19.77 1.50
C ARG A 69 -1.04 -18.46 1.74
N CYS A 70 -0.07 -18.50 2.63
CA CYS A 70 0.72 -17.33 3.00
C CYS A 70 2.11 -17.27 2.37
N ILE A 71 2.58 -16.04 2.15
CA ILE A 71 3.87 -15.71 1.54
C ILE A 71 4.73 -14.90 2.51
N THR A 72 6.04 -15.11 2.49
CA THR A 72 7.04 -14.38 3.28
C THR A 72 7.54 -13.14 2.55
N LEU A 73 8.14 -12.19 3.27
CA LEU A 73 8.83 -11.06 2.65
C LEU A 73 10.04 -11.53 1.80
N THR A 74 10.72 -12.61 2.19
CA THR A 74 11.79 -13.21 1.39
C THR A 74 11.31 -13.64 0.00
N GLU A 75 10.16 -14.32 -0.08
CA GLU A 75 9.56 -14.73 -1.36
C GLU A 75 9.12 -13.51 -2.19
N LEU A 76 8.51 -12.50 -1.55
CA LEU A 76 8.16 -11.24 -2.21
C LEU A 76 9.38 -10.47 -2.74
N LEU A 77 10.50 -10.46 -2.02
CA LEU A 77 11.75 -9.86 -2.48
C LEU A 77 12.32 -10.58 -3.71
N ARG A 78 12.13 -11.91 -3.82
CA ARG A 78 12.48 -12.66 -5.04
C ARG A 78 11.61 -12.24 -6.23
N ILE A 79 10.31 -12.04 -6.02
CA ILE A 79 9.41 -11.50 -7.05
C ILE A 79 9.85 -10.10 -7.50
N ALA A 80 10.16 -9.21 -6.55
CA ALA A 80 10.64 -7.87 -6.86
C ALA A 80 11.96 -7.89 -7.66
N LYS A 81 12.88 -8.80 -7.31
CA LYS A 81 14.13 -9.02 -8.07
C LYS A 81 13.84 -9.51 -9.48
N PHE A 82 12.94 -10.48 -9.63
CA PHE A 82 12.50 -10.98 -10.94
C PHE A 82 11.93 -9.87 -11.82
N ILE A 83 11.04 -9.01 -11.28
CA ILE A 83 10.47 -7.88 -12.03
C ILE A 83 11.56 -6.93 -12.53
N LYS A 84 12.53 -6.57 -11.68
CA LYS A 84 13.67 -5.71 -12.08
C LYS A 84 14.46 -6.34 -13.22
N GLN A 85 14.87 -7.59 -13.06
CA GLN A 85 15.62 -8.32 -14.08
C GLN A 85 14.85 -8.42 -15.40
N LYS A 86 13.53 -8.69 -15.34
CA LYS A 86 12.68 -8.77 -16.53
C LYS A 86 12.57 -7.43 -17.26
N CYS A 87 12.42 -6.33 -16.53
CA CYS A 87 12.36 -4.99 -17.15
C CYS A 87 13.70 -4.58 -17.77
N GLU A 88 14.81 -4.85 -17.09
CA GLU A 88 16.17 -4.52 -17.54
C GLU A 88 16.57 -5.34 -18.78
N ALA A 89 16.23 -6.63 -18.82
CA ALA A 89 16.70 -7.53 -19.86
C ALA A 89 15.77 -7.61 -21.09
N PHE A 90 14.45 -7.58 -20.90
CA PHE A 90 13.52 -8.01 -21.96
C PHE A 90 12.46 -6.99 -22.36
N GLN A 91 12.35 -5.89 -21.61
CA GLN A 91 11.29 -4.89 -21.72
C GLN A 91 9.89 -5.51 -21.51
N TRP A 92 9.19 -5.13 -20.45
CA TRP A 92 7.92 -5.76 -20.09
C TRP A 92 6.84 -5.39 -21.12
N VAL A 93 6.36 -6.37 -21.90
CA VAL A 93 5.29 -6.15 -22.87
C VAL A 93 3.95 -6.46 -22.21
N GLU A 94 3.05 -5.48 -22.18
CA GLU A 94 1.72 -5.67 -21.62
C GLU A 94 0.81 -6.46 -22.58
N ALA A 95 0.42 -7.66 -22.19
CA ALA A 95 -0.60 -8.45 -22.87
C ALA A 95 -1.94 -8.31 -22.14
N ARG A 96 -2.62 -7.15 -22.25
CA ARG A 96 -4.03 -7.09 -21.84
C ARG A 96 -4.94 -7.43 -23.02
N PRO A 97 -5.89 -8.36 -22.86
CA PRO A 97 -7.02 -8.46 -23.76
C PRO A 97 -7.77 -7.12 -23.73
N ASN A 98 -8.05 -6.57 -24.91
CA ASN A 98 -8.87 -5.37 -25.03
C ASN A 98 -10.20 -5.55 -24.28
N GLY A 99 -10.51 -4.65 -23.33
CA GLY A 99 -11.89 -4.45 -22.86
C GLY A 99 -12.28 -4.88 -21.45
N SER A 100 -11.39 -5.03 -20.46
CA SER A 100 -11.84 -5.16 -19.07
C SER A 100 -12.40 -3.83 -18.53
N ALA A 101 -13.57 -3.89 -17.91
CA ALA A 101 -14.52 -2.80 -17.58
C ALA A 101 -14.02 -1.58 -16.76
N ASP A 102 -12.74 -1.48 -16.43
CA ASP A 102 -12.18 -0.41 -15.60
C ASP A 102 -11.72 0.83 -16.40
N GLY A 103 -12.01 0.89 -17.71
CA GLY A 103 -11.89 2.12 -18.50
C GLY A 103 -10.47 2.60 -18.81
N PHE A 104 -9.43 1.84 -18.45
CA PHE A 104 -8.07 2.11 -18.89
C PHE A 104 -7.77 1.32 -20.16
N MET A 105 -8.02 1.96 -21.32
CA MET A 105 -7.40 1.57 -22.59
C MET A 105 -5.89 1.67 -22.40
N VAL A 106 -5.15 0.58 -22.58
CA VAL A 106 -3.69 0.67 -22.67
C VAL A 106 -3.30 0.16 -24.04
N ASP A 107 -2.68 1.04 -24.82
CA ASP A 107 -1.83 0.65 -25.94
C ASP A 107 -0.84 -0.42 -25.46
N HIS A 108 -0.34 -1.27 -26.37
CA HIS A 108 0.77 -2.19 -26.09
C HIS A 108 2.04 -1.40 -25.73
N ASN A 109 2.08 -0.84 -24.52
CA ASN A 109 3.19 -0.06 -24.04
C ASN A 109 4.24 -1.00 -23.48
N ILE A 110 5.43 -0.86 -24.04
CA ILE A 110 6.62 -1.49 -23.49
C ILE A 110 6.96 -0.76 -22.20
N VAL A 111 6.80 -1.44 -21.06
CA VAL A 111 7.18 -0.90 -19.77
C VAL A 111 8.63 -1.30 -19.49
N THR A 112 9.52 -0.32 -19.58
CA THR A 112 10.95 -0.52 -19.30
C THR A 112 11.34 -0.18 -17.87
N ASP A 113 10.54 0.65 -17.19
CA ASP A 113 10.79 1.03 -15.80
C ASP A 113 10.09 0.04 -14.86
N PRO A 114 10.83 -0.74 -14.05
CA PRO A 114 10.21 -1.70 -13.13
C PRO A 114 9.32 -1.02 -12.08
N LYS A 115 9.49 0.28 -11.82
CA LYS A 115 8.61 1.06 -10.93
C LYS A 115 7.20 1.27 -11.47
N GLN A 116 6.95 0.97 -12.74
CA GLN A 116 5.61 1.05 -13.34
C GLN A 116 4.86 -0.30 -13.28
N ILE A 117 5.56 -1.39 -12.92
CA ILE A 117 4.97 -2.72 -12.83
C ILE A 117 4.20 -2.86 -11.51
N ASN A 118 2.88 -2.82 -11.61
CA ASN A 118 1.95 -3.11 -10.52
C ASN A 118 1.46 -4.57 -10.52
N LEU A 119 0.62 -4.94 -9.55
CA LEU A 119 0.13 -6.31 -9.41
C LEU A 119 -0.81 -6.75 -10.53
N TYR A 120 -1.52 -5.83 -11.20
CA TYR A 120 -2.26 -6.22 -12.41
C TYR A 120 -1.30 -6.75 -13.49
N HIS A 121 -0.20 -6.04 -13.75
CA HIS A 121 0.80 -6.50 -14.72
C HIS A 121 1.37 -7.85 -14.31
N PHE A 122 1.79 -7.99 -13.05
CA PHE A 122 2.38 -9.24 -12.56
C PHE A 122 1.39 -10.41 -12.60
N VAL A 123 0.16 -10.21 -12.14
CA VAL A 123 -0.86 -11.26 -12.13
C VAL A 123 -1.21 -11.70 -13.56
N TYR A 124 -1.46 -10.77 -14.48
CA TYR A 124 -1.88 -11.15 -15.84
C TYR A 124 -0.75 -11.71 -16.71
N ASN A 125 0.49 -11.23 -16.55
CA ASN A 125 1.60 -11.64 -17.42
C ASN A 125 2.47 -12.74 -16.81
N VAL A 126 2.32 -13.02 -15.50
CA VAL A 126 3.11 -14.05 -14.81
C VAL A 126 2.20 -15.04 -14.11
N VAL A 127 1.39 -14.62 -13.14
CA VAL A 127 0.61 -15.55 -12.29
C VAL A 127 -0.41 -16.34 -13.10
N ALA A 128 -1.32 -15.68 -13.82
CA ALA A 128 -2.41 -16.35 -14.53
C ALA A 128 -1.91 -17.32 -15.61
N PRO A 129 -0.90 -16.99 -16.44
CA PRO A 129 -0.35 -17.94 -17.41
C PRO A 129 0.24 -19.21 -16.79
N VAL A 130 0.78 -19.11 -15.58
CA VAL A 130 1.52 -20.22 -14.95
C VAL A 130 0.64 -21.07 -14.04
N THR A 131 -0.49 -20.52 -13.61
CA THR A 131 -1.53 -21.23 -12.84
C THR A 131 -2.70 -21.72 -13.69
N ALA A 132 -2.70 -21.44 -15.00
CA ALA A 132 -3.77 -21.86 -15.91
C ALA A 132 -3.75 -23.38 -16.18
N PRO A 133 -4.92 -24.04 -16.26
CA PRO A 133 -5.01 -25.43 -16.68
C PRO A 133 -4.41 -25.65 -18.08
N ALA A 134 -3.75 -26.78 -18.32
CA ALA A 134 -3.41 -27.17 -19.71
C ALA A 134 -4.69 -27.46 -20.48
N GLY A 135 -4.99 -26.60 -21.43
CA GLY A 135 -6.14 -26.76 -22.32
C GLY A 135 -6.61 -25.45 -22.93
N HIS A 136 -6.34 -24.31 -22.27
CA HIS A 136 -6.43 -23.02 -22.92
C HIS A 136 -5.24 -22.85 -23.87
N GLU A 137 -5.45 -23.22 -25.12
CA GLU A 137 -4.62 -22.79 -26.23
C GLU A 137 -4.70 -21.26 -26.29
N VAL A 138 -3.58 -20.60 -25.97
CA VAL A 138 -3.30 -19.31 -26.60
C VAL A 138 -3.21 -19.64 -28.08
N GLU A 139 -4.18 -19.17 -28.87
CA GLU A 139 -4.41 -19.55 -30.27
C GLU A 139 -3.13 -19.90 -31.04
N ASP A 140 -3.13 -21.09 -31.65
CA ASP A 140 -2.07 -21.64 -32.51
C ASP A 140 -1.84 -20.85 -33.83
N SER A 141 -2.32 -19.61 -33.92
CA SER A 141 -2.30 -18.76 -35.13
C SER A 141 -0.91 -18.30 -35.58
N ILE A 142 0.17 -18.69 -34.89
CA ILE A 142 1.55 -18.24 -35.15
C ILE A 142 2.37 -19.31 -35.92
N VAL A 143 1.83 -20.50 -36.20
CA VAL A 143 2.67 -21.64 -36.64
C VAL A 143 2.84 -21.78 -38.16
N GLU A 144 1.95 -21.25 -38.99
CA GLU A 144 2.07 -21.44 -40.46
C GLU A 144 3.20 -20.67 -41.18
N PRO A 145 3.72 -19.51 -40.72
CA PRO A 145 4.80 -18.82 -41.45
C PRO A 145 6.20 -19.46 -41.31
N LEU A 146 6.41 -20.40 -40.39
CA LEU A 146 7.76 -20.86 -39.98
C LEU A 146 8.41 -21.89 -40.94
N SER A 147 7.63 -22.57 -41.78
CA SER A 147 8.16 -23.51 -42.77
C SER A 147 8.85 -22.79 -43.95
N GLU A 148 8.37 -21.61 -44.32
CA GLU A 148 8.92 -20.78 -45.40
C GLU A 148 10.28 -20.17 -45.04
N TRP A 149 10.54 -19.95 -43.75
CA TRP A 149 11.77 -19.32 -43.26
C TRP A 149 13.01 -20.22 -43.21
N MET A 150 12.81 -21.54 -43.19
CA MET A 150 13.93 -22.49 -43.20
C MET A 150 14.71 -22.46 -44.53
N ALA A 151 14.15 -21.85 -45.57
CA ALA A 151 14.84 -21.65 -46.84
C ALA A 151 15.85 -20.46 -46.84
N ALA A 152 15.88 -19.60 -45.81
CA ALA A 152 16.56 -18.29 -45.86
C ALA A 152 17.94 -18.18 -45.16
N GLY A 153 18.53 -19.26 -44.62
CA GLY A 153 19.97 -19.28 -44.23
C GLY A 153 20.32 -19.07 -42.73
N GLY A 154 21.61 -19.27 -42.42
CA GLY A 154 22.12 -19.78 -41.12
C GLY A 154 21.92 -18.98 -39.82
N VAL A 155 21.59 -17.70 -39.86
CA VAL A 155 21.24 -16.93 -38.64
C VAL A 155 19.84 -17.30 -38.16
N ALA A 156 18.91 -17.54 -39.09
CA ALA A 156 17.58 -18.07 -38.78
C ALA A 156 17.67 -19.47 -38.18
N TYR A 157 18.66 -20.30 -38.57
CA TYR A 157 18.84 -21.64 -38.00
C TYR A 157 19.24 -21.63 -36.52
N GLN A 158 20.15 -20.75 -36.10
CA GLN A 158 20.52 -20.62 -34.68
C GLN A 158 19.33 -20.13 -33.84
N ILE A 159 18.59 -19.14 -34.34
CA ILE A 159 17.39 -18.61 -33.68
C ILE A 159 16.29 -19.66 -33.61
N VAL A 160 16.02 -20.38 -34.72
CA VAL A 160 15.05 -21.49 -34.77
C VAL A 160 15.49 -22.65 -33.88
N ARG A 161 16.80 -22.91 -33.73
CA ARG A 161 17.32 -23.93 -32.82
C ARG A 161 17.13 -23.53 -31.36
N THR A 162 17.48 -22.29 -30.98
CA THR A 162 17.24 -21.76 -29.62
C THR A 162 15.75 -21.73 -29.33
N ALA A 163 14.94 -21.23 -30.28
CA ALA A 163 13.48 -21.25 -30.19
C ALA A 163 12.91 -22.67 -30.10
N ARG A 164 13.47 -23.65 -30.84
CA ARG A 164 13.11 -25.07 -30.69
C ARG A 164 13.53 -25.62 -29.35
N ASP A 165 14.72 -25.29 -28.85
CA ASP A 165 15.30 -25.82 -27.62
C ASP A 165 14.56 -25.28 -26.41
N ALA A 166 14.16 -24.02 -26.39
CA ALA A 166 13.32 -23.51 -25.32
C ALA A 166 11.82 -23.63 -25.57
N LYS A 167 11.33 -23.86 -26.80
CA LYS A 167 10.03 -24.52 -27.00
C LYS A 167 10.08 -25.96 -26.50
N ARG A 168 11.23 -26.66 -26.59
CA ARG A 168 11.45 -28.00 -26.01
C ARG A 168 11.53 -27.92 -24.50
N ARG A 169 12.21 -26.93 -23.91
CA ARG A 169 12.25 -26.71 -22.45
C ARG A 169 10.91 -26.24 -21.92
N TRP A 170 10.22 -25.33 -22.60
CA TRP A 170 8.86 -24.91 -22.25
C TRP A 170 7.86 -26.04 -22.44
N ARG A 171 7.95 -26.84 -23.50
CA ARG A 171 7.22 -28.12 -23.65
C ARG A 171 7.71 -29.20 -22.69
N TYR A 172 8.91 -29.12 -22.12
CA TYR A 172 9.41 -30.04 -21.10
C TYR A 172 8.96 -29.61 -19.72
N VAL A 173 8.75 -28.32 -19.47
CA VAL A 173 8.17 -27.78 -18.24
C VAL A 173 6.66 -28.00 -18.26
N ARG A 174 6.02 -27.63 -19.37
CA ARG A 174 4.61 -27.94 -19.65
C ARG A 174 4.37 -29.44 -19.87
N GLY A 175 5.37 -30.19 -20.33
CA GLY A 175 5.30 -31.63 -20.64
C GLY A 175 5.69 -32.52 -19.48
N ALA A 176 6.60 -32.11 -18.61
CA ALA A 176 6.77 -32.70 -17.28
C ALA A 176 5.48 -32.52 -16.46
N CYS A 177 4.76 -31.40 -16.63
CA CYS A 177 3.39 -31.25 -16.13
C CYS A 177 2.33 -32.10 -16.85
N LYS A 178 2.61 -32.68 -18.04
CA LYS A 178 1.68 -33.57 -18.76
C LYS A 178 1.93 -35.05 -18.48
N ASP A 179 3.19 -35.45 -18.37
CA ASP A 179 3.58 -36.86 -18.32
C ASP A 179 3.59 -37.42 -16.88
N SER A 180 3.54 -36.55 -15.87
CA SER A 180 3.18 -36.88 -14.49
C SER A 180 2.13 -35.91 -13.97
N THR A 181 0.87 -36.36 -13.94
CA THR A 181 -0.26 -35.82 -13.16
C THR A 181 -0.59 -34.33 -13.31
N GLY A 182 -1.30 -33.95 -14.39
CA GLY A 182 -2.14 -32.74 -14.44
C GLY A 182 -1.38 -31.40 -14.41
N CYS A 183 -1.78 -30.44 -15.23
CA CYS A 183 -1.22 -29.10 -15.09
C CYS A 183 -1.62 -28.49 -13.74
N PHE A 184 -0.68 -27.78 -13.13
CA PHE A 184 -0.88 -27.11 -11.86
C PHE A 184 -2.05 -26.10 -11.98
N THR A 185 -3.12 -26.32 -11.24
CA THR A 185 -4.31 -25.45 -11.19
C THR A 185 -4.47 -24.84 -9.79
N GLY A 186 -3.36 -24.37 -9.19
CA GLY A 186 -3.33 -23.79 -7.85
C GLY A 186 -3.11 -22.28 -7.86
N SER A 187 -2.95 -21.69 -6.69
CA SER A 187 -2.54 -20.30 -6.52
C SER A 187 -1.04 -20.11 -6.77
N PHE A 188 -0.59 -18.85 -6.80
CA PHE A 188 0.85 -18.58 -6.90
C PHE A 188 1.61 -19.09 -5.67
N VAL A 189 1.02 -18.99 -4.47
CA VAL A 189 1.65 -19.49 -3.23
C VAL A 189 1.83 -21.01 -3.25
N GLU A 190 0.87 -21.76 -3.78
CA GLU A 190 0.96 -23.23 -3.92
C GLU A 190 2.11 -23.64 -4.89
N MET A 191 2.65 -22.72 -5.69
CA MET A 191 3.86 -22.94 -6.49
C MET A 191 5.16 -22.72 -5.69
N LEU A 192 5.09 -21.89 -4.64
CA LEU A 192 6.23 -21.53 -3.79
C LEU A 192 6.34 -22.44 -2.56
N CYS A 193 5.25 -23.07 -2.14
CA CYS A 193 5.16 -23.87 -0.93
C CYS A 193 4.09 -24.96 -1.05
N ASP A 194 4.35 -26.12 -0.44
CA ASP A 194 3.46 -27.29 -0.32
C ASP A 194 2.85 -27.48 1.09
N GLU A 195 3.23 -26.60 2.03
CA GLU A 195 2.76 -26.62 3.42
C GLU A 195 1.69 -25.56 3.66
N GLU A 196 0.70 -25.92 4.49
CA GLU A 196 -0.26 -24.97 5.05
C GLU A 196 0.46 -23.95 5.94
N ARG A 197 0.23 -22.66 5.69
CA ARG A 197 0.84 -21.54 6.41
C ARG A 197 -0.24 -20.62 6.94
N VAL A 198 -0.47 -20.65 8.25
CA VAL A 198 -1.43 -19.75 8.92
C VAL A 198 -0.91 -18.30 8.83
N PRO A 199 -1.74 -17.31 8.46
CA PRO A 199 -1.28 -15.93 8.38
C PRO A 199 -0.93 -15.35 9.75
N ASP A 200 0.22 -14.70 9.85
CA ASP A 200 0.49 -13.77 10.94
C ASP A 200 -0.25 -12.45 10.69
N TRP A 201 -0.24 -11.99 9.44
CA TRP A 201 -0.80 -10.71 9.02
C TRP A 201 -1.60 -10.83 7.72
N PHE A 202 -2.81 -10.28 7.75
CA PHE A 202 -3.61 -10.05 6.54
C PHE A 202 -3.16 -8.77 5.84
N VAL A 203 -3.00 -8.77 4.52
CA VAL A 203 -2.59 -7.59 3.77
C VAL A 203 -3.76 -7.04 2.95
N SER A 204 -4.27 -5.88 3.35
CA SER A 204 -5.23 -5.10 2.57
C SER A 204 -4.48 -4.13 1.65
N HIS A 205 -4.68 -4.23 0.34
CA HIS A 205 -3.91 -3.47 -0.63
C HIS A 205 -4.66 -3.23 -1.95
N TRP A 206 -4.21 -2.23 -2.71
CA TRP A 206 -4.65 -2.02 -4.09
C TRP A 206 -3.67 -2.66 -5.09
N TRP A 207 -4.21 -3.26 -6.14
CA TRP A 207 -3.41 -3.93 -7.17
C TRP A 207 -2.70 -2.97 -8.13
N GLY A 208 -3.12 -1.70 -8.20
CA GLY A 208 -2.51 -0.70 -9.07
C GLY A 208 -1.24 -0.07 -8.51
N GLU A 209 -0.90 -0.33 -7.25
CA GLU A 209 0.38 0.08 -6.67
C GLU A 209 1.54 -0.71 -7.29
N PRO A 210 2.68 -0.05 -7.60
CA PRO A 210 3.88 -0.74 -8.05
C PRO A 210 4.30 -1.87 -7.09
N VAL A 211 4.63 -3.04 -7.63
CA VAL A 211 5.02 -4.21 -6.81
C VAL A 211 6.22 -3.89 -5.94
N LEU A 212 7.16 -3.09 -6.44
CA LEU A 212 8.35 -2.68 -5.70
C LEU A 212 8.01 -1.83 -4.47
N ASP A 213 7.04 -0.94 -4.60
CA ASP A 213 6.56 -0.11 -3.49
C ASP A 213 5.79 -0.96 -2.49
N PHE A 214 4.93 -1.87 -2.96
CA PHE A 214 4.24 -2.85 -2.13
C PHE A 214 5.22 -3.71 -1.29
N VAL A 215 6.28 -4.23 -1.92
CA VAL A 215 7.31 -5.00 -1.20
C VAL A 215 8.10 -4.12 -0.24
N SER A 216 8.40 -2.87 -0.60
CA SER A 216 9.05 -1.91 0.30
C SER A 216 8.19 -1.64 1.53
N CYS A 217 6.88 -1.46 1.35
CA CYS A 217 5.90 -1.29 2.41
C CYS A 217 5.93 -2.46 3.41
N LEU A 218 5.90 -3.70 2.93
CA LEU A 218 5.98 -4.89 3.79
C LEU A 218 7.36 -5.07 4.44
N ALA A 219 8.44 -4.61 3.80
CA ALA A 219 9.75 -4.50 4.46
C ALA A 219 9.75 -3.44 5.56
N GLY A 220 9.05 -2.32 5.38
CA GLY A 220 8.75 -1.34 6.42
C GLY A 220 8.00 -1.96 7.59
N HIS A 221 6.99 -2.78 7.31
CA HIS A 221 6.22 -3.49 8.33
C HIS A 221 7.08 -4.47 9.15
N CYS A 222 7.85 -5.36 8.49
CA CYS A 222 8.79 -6.26 9.17
C CYS A 222 9.77 -5.50 10.07
N ARG A 223 10.31 -4.36 9.59
CA ARG A 223 11.18 -3.50 10.40
C ARG A 223 10.46 -3.04 11.67
N VAL A 224 9.25 -2.51 11.58
CA VAL A 224 8.49 -2.05 12.76
C VAL A 224 8.26 -3.16 13.79
N LEU A 225 8.03 -4.38 13.33
CA LEU A 225 7.88 -5.55 14.21
C LEU A 225 9.22 -6.06 14.78
N GLY A 226 10.35 -5.57 14.29
CA GLY A 226 11.66 -6.12 14.62
C GLY A 226 11.87 -7.53 14.06
N ALA A 227 11.14 -7.90 13.01
CA ALA A 227 11.13 -9.23 12.42
C ALA A 227 11.95 -9.26 11.11
N GLY A 228 12.59 -10.41 10.88
CA GLY A 228 13.32 -10.74 9.68
C GLY A 228 12.40 -11.10 8.49
N PRO A 229 12.92 -11.08 7.25
CA PRO A 229 12.09 -11.25 6.04
C PRO A 229 11.42 -12.63 5.88
N SER A 230 11.89 -13.66 6.58
CA SER A 230 11.30 -15.00 6.53
C SER A 230 10.46 -15.34 7.77
N GLU A 231 10.37 -14.42 8.74
CA GLU A 231 9.74 -14.70 10.04
C GLU A 231 8.24 -14.38 10.05
N ILE A 232 7.76 -13.57 9.10
CA ILE A 232 6.35 -13.16 9.02
C ILE A 232 5.68 -13.77 7.78
N LEU A 233 4.54 -14.39 8.01
CA LEU A 233 3.63 -14.93 7.01
C LEU A 233 2.52 -13.92 6.69
N TYR A 234 2.50 -13.46 5.44
CA TYR A 234 1.50 -12.54 4.92
C TYR A 234 0.48 -13.28 4.06
N TRP A 235 -0.80 -13.05 4.32
CA TRP A 235 -1.85 -13.41 3.37
C TRP A 235 -2.12 -12.24 2.44
N VAL A 236 -1.89 -12.44 1.14
CA VAL A 236 -2.02 -11.42 0.09
C VAL A 236 -2.89 -11.97 -1.02
N CYS A 237 -4.03 -11.34 -1.28
CA CYS A 237 -5.06 -11.91 -2.16
C CYS A 237 -4.57 -12.17 -3.60
N ALA A 238 -3.64 -11.35 -4.11
CA ALA A 238 -3.07 -11.52 -5.44
C ALA A 238 -2.28 -12.83 -5.61
N TYR A 239 -1.69 -13.34 -4.52
CA TYR A 239 -0.86 -14.55 -4.54
C TYR A 239 -1.57 -15.77 -3.95
N ALA A 240 -2.40 -15.56 -2.92
CA ALA A 240 -3.10 -16.62 -2.20
C ALA A 240 -4.26 -17.21 -3.01
N ASN A 241 -4.98 -16.37 -3.75
CA ASN A 241 -6.12 -16.83 -4.54
C ASN A 241 -5.65 -17.45 -5.86
N ASN A 242 -6.34 -18.49 -6.32
CA ASN A 242 -6.22 -18.99 -7.67
C ASN A 242 -6.89 -18.01 -8.65
N GLN A 243 -6.08 -17.15 -9.24
CA GLN A 243 -6.53 -16.10 -10.15
C GLN A 243 -7.24 -16.61 -11.41
N THR A 244 -7.06 -17.89 -11.76
CA THR A 244 -7.73 -18.52 -12.92
C THR A 244 -9.12 -19.06 -12.57
N ARG A 245 -9.40 -19.25 -11.27
CA ARG A 245 -10.63 -19.82 -10.75
C ARG A 245 -11.18 -19.00 -9.58
N ILE A 246 -10.97 -17.68 -9.61
CA ILE A 246 -11.33 -16.79 -8.50
C ILE A 246 -12.82 -16.90 -8.14
N GLY A 247 -13.70 -17.06 -9.13
CA GLY A 247 -15.13 -17.27 -8.89
C GLY A 247 -15.43 -18.52 -8.05
N ASP A 248 -14.73 -19.63 -8.33
CA ASP A 248 -14.88 -20.87 -7.57
C ASP A 248 -14.37 -20.73 -6.13
N GLU A 249 -13.29 -19.94 -5.93
CA GLU A 249 -12.71 -19.74 -4.61
C GLU A 249 -13.55 -18.84 -3.71
N LEU A 250 -14.11 -17.76 -4.27
CA LEU A 250 -14.95 -16.84 -3.50
C LEU A 250 -16.31 -17.45 -3.19
N GLY A 251 -16.84 -18.23 -4.13
CA GLY A 251 -18.18 -18.81 -4.06
C GLY A 251 -19.29 -17.76 -3.93
N ASP A 252 -20.52 -18.24 -3.78
CA ASP A 252 -21.72 -17.40 -3.74
C ASP A 252 -22.26 -17.17 -2.31
N GLN A 253 -21.48 -17.56 -1.29
CA GLN A 253 -21.92 -17.58 0.12
C GLN A 253 -21.74 -16.24 0.86
N GLY A 254 -21.30 -15.20 0.16
CA GLY A 254 -21.10 -13.87 0.72
C GLY A 254 -19.69 -13.62 1.28
N PRO A 255 -19.35 -12.35 1.60
CA PRO A 255 -18.00 -11.94 1.96
C PRO A 255 -17.52 -12.59 3.27
N LEU A 256 -18.42 -12.79 4.24
CA LEU A 256 -18.12 -13.42 5.54
C LEU A 256 -17.83 -14.93 5.46
N LYS A 257 -18.01 -15.56 4.29
CA LYS A 257 -17.64 -16.96 4.04
C LYS A 257 -16.50 -17.11 3.04
N SER A 258 -16.09 -16.00 2.43
CA SER A 258 -15.00 -15.98 1.47
C SER A 258 -13.65 -16.32 2.13
N PRO A 259 -12.67 -16.82 1.36
CA PRO A 259 -11.30 -17.00 1.83
C PRO A 259 -10.67 -15.73 2.42
N PHE A 260 -11.05 -14.54 1.93
CA PHE A 260 -10.60 -13.27 2.48
C PHE A 260 -10.95 -13.13 3.96
N TYR A 261 -12.22 -13.36 4.29
CA TYR A 261 -12.71 -13.22 5.66
C TYR A 261 -12.06 -14.26 6.57
N LYS A 262 -11.96 -15.51 6.11
CA LYS A 262 -11.31 -16.58 6.87
C LYS A 262 -9.84 -16.29 7.16
N ALA A 263 -9.08 -15.85 6.15
CA ALA A 263 -7.68 -15.49 6.31
C ALA A 263 -7.51 -14.31 7.29
N LEU A 264 -8.38 -13.30 7.19
CA LEU A 264 -8.41 -12.16 8.10
C LEU A 264 -8.75 -12.58 9.54
N GLU A 265 -9.71 -13.50 9.71
CA GLU A 265 -10.10 -14.05 11.00
C GLU A 265 -8.95 -14.84 11.65
N LEU A 266 -8.19 -15.61 10.87
CA LEU A 266 -7.00 -16.34 11.31
C LEU A 266 -5.82 -15.41 11.65
N ALA A 267 -5.65 -14.31 10.91
CA ALA A 267 -4.49 -13.42 11.06
C ALA A 267 -4.45 -12.75 12.44
N GLY A 268 -3.26 -12.59 13.01
CA GLY A 268 -3.07 -11.87 14.29
C GLY A 268 -3.35 -10.37 14.18
N GLY A 269 -3.23 -9.79 12.99
CA GLY A 269 -3.52 -8.39 12.67
C GLY A 269 -3.61 -8.16 11.17
N ALA A 270 -3.72 -6.91 10.77
CA ALA A 270 -3.74 -6.51 9.37
C ALA A 270 -2.78 -5.37 9.05
N VAL A 271 -2.26 -5.39 7.84
CA VAL A 271 -1.46 -4.32 7.24
C VAL A 271 -2.26 -3.69 6.13
N LEU A 272 -2.47 -2.38 6.19
CA LEU A 272 -3.06 -1.60 5.11
C LEU A 272 -1.96 -0.92 4.32
N VAL A 273 -1.73 -1.38 3.10
CA VAL A 273 -0.75 -0.79 2.18
C VAL A 273 -1.38 0.38 1.46
N MET A 274 -0.98 1.59 1.87
CA MET A 274 -1.48 2.85 1.38
C MET A 274 -0.65 3.35 0.20
N ASP A 275 -1.22 3.26 -0.99
CA ASP A 275 -0.66 3.87 -2.19
C ASP A 275 -0.64 5.41 -2.09
N SER A 276 0.21 6.06 -2.88
CA SER A 276 0.36 7.52 -2.89
C SER A 276 -0.94 8.28 -3.20
N GLY A 277 -1.88 7.65 -3.92
CA GLY A 277 -3.20 8.19 -4.20
C GLY A 277 -4.22 7.92 -3.12
N ALA A 278 -3.93 7.07 -2.13
CA ALA A 278 -4.89 6.50 -1.19
C ALA A 278 -6.09 5.83 -1.89
N GLU A 279 -5.87 5.20 -3.05
CA GLU A 279 -6.90 4.43 -3.74
C GLU A 279 -7.34 3.21 -2.94
N VAL A 280 -6.46 2.58 -2.15
CA VAL A 280 -6.81 1.41 -1.32
C VAL A 280 -8.03 1.67 -0.45
N VAL A 281 -8.10 2.80 0.27
CA VAL A 281 -9.25 3.12 1.14
C VAL A 281 -10.52 3.45 0.37
N ARG A 282 -10.39 3.77 -0.92
CA ARG A 282 -11.52 4.04 -1.82
C ARG A 282 -12.07 2.79 -2.49
N ARG A 283 -11.49 1.60 -2.29
CA ARG A 283 -12.00 0.35 -2.87
C ARG A 283 -12.94 -0.35 -1.89
N MET A 284 -14.04 -0.88 -2.42
CA MET A 284 -15.10 -1.49 -1.60
C MET A 284 -14.61 -2.71 -0.81
N TRP A 285 -13.85 -3.60 -1.44
CA TRP A 285 -13.26 -4.77 -0.76
C TRP A 285 -12.30 -4.37 0.35
N CYS A 286 -11.36 -3.47 0.07
CA CYS A 286 -10.41 -2.97 1.07
C CYS A 286 -11.13 -2.22 2.22
N GLY A 287 -12.16 -1.44 1.90
CA GLY A 287 -12.98 -0.79 2.91
C GLY A 287 -13.73 -1.79 3.78
N PHE A 288 -14.27 -2.87 3.19
CA PHE A 288 -14.89 -3.97 3.93
C PHE A 288 -13.89 -4.68 4.85
N GLU A 289 -12.70 -4.99 4.36
CA GLU A 289 -11.61 -5.59 5.16
C GLU A 289 -11.30 -4.71 6.39
N ASN A 290 -11.14 -3.40 6.20
CA ASN A 290 -10.91 -2.45 7.30
C ASN A 290 -12.06 -2.42 8.31
N VAL A 291 -13.31 -2.51 7.86
CA VAL A 291 -14.46 -2.64 8.75
C VAL A 291 -14.36 -3.92 9.58
N VAL A 292 -14.09 -5.06 8.94
CA VAL A 292 -13.98 -6.35 9.63
C VAL A 292 -12.83 -6.33 10.66
N ILE A 293 -11.67 -5.79 10.30
CA ILE A 293 -10.53 -5.62 11.23
C ILE A 293 -10.95 -4.84 12.47
N ALA A 294 -11.65 -3.72 12.27
CA ALA A 294 -12.12 -2.88 13.36
C ALA A 294 -13.23 -3.53 14.21
N TYR A 295 -14.09 -4.37 13.62
CA TYR A 295 -15.08 -5.18 14.36
C TYR A 295 -14.44 -6.29 15.19
N GLN A 296 -13.39 -6.91 14.67
CA GLN A 296 -12.67 -7.98 15.35
C GLN A 296 -11.62 -7.45 16.34
N HIS A 297 -11.50 -6.12 16.48
CA HIS A 297 -10.52 -5.46 17.35
C HIS A 297 -9.07 -5.93 17.08
N LYS A 298 -8.77 -6.23 15.82
CA LYS A 298 -7.43 -6.67 15.41
C LYS A 298 -6.50 -5.46 15.22
N PRO A 299 -5.21 -5.59 15.57
CA PRO A 299 -4.21 -4.56 15.28
C PRO A 299 -4.19 -4.24 13.77
N LEU A 300 -4.15 -2.95 13.45
CA LEU A 300 -4.01 -2.45 12.09
C LEU A 300 -2.73 -1.63 11.98
N VAL A 301 -1.84 -1.96 11.05
CA VAL A 301 -0.65 -1.14 10.76
C VAL A 301 -0.79 -0.52 9.37
N LEU A 302 -0.63 0.80 9.28
CA LEU A 302 -0.65 1.52 8.02
C LEU A 302 0.77 1.61 7.49
N VAL A 303 1.00 1.23 6.25
CA VAL A 303 2.31 1.34 5.59
C VAL A 303 2.17 2.05 4.26
N SER A 304 3.16 2.84 3.87
CA SER A 304 3.18 3.55 2.60
C SER A 304 4.60 3.72 2.11
N SER A 305 4.82 3.66 0.79
CA SER A 305 6.11 3.92 0.16
C SER A 305 6.03 5.22 -0.63
N LEU A 306 6.92 6.17 -0.31
CA LEU A 306 7.11 7.38 -1.09
C LEU A 306 8.55 7.40 -1.62
N GLY A 307 8.70 7.35 -2.95
CA GLY A 307 10.03 7.32 -3.58
C GLY A 307 10.85 6.08 -3.22
N GLY A 308 10.19 4.94 -2.94
CA GLY A 308 10.83 3.70 -2.52
C GLY A 308 11.18 3.61 -1.04
N GLN A 309 10.95 4.67 -0.24
CA GLN A 309 11.13 4.64 1.20
C GLN A 309 9.81 4.34 1.90
N ALA A 310 9.74 3.17 2.54
CA ALA A 310 8.59 2.79 3.33
C ALA A 310 8.55 3.48 4.69
N SER A 311 7.41 4.07 5.00
CA SER A 311 7.00 4.60 6.30
C SER A 311 5.84 3.77 6.85
N ALA A 312 5.75 3.69 8.17
CA ALA A 312 4.75 2.87 8.83
C ALA A 312 4.21 3.56 10.08
N VAL A 313 2.89 3.47 10.28
CA VAL A 313 2.15 3.99 11.42
C VAL A 313 1.45 2.81 12.08
N ALA A 314 1.70 2.63 13.37
CA ALA A 314 1.14 1.56 14.18
C ALA A 314 0.60 2.14 15.49
N ALA A 315 -0.53 1.61 15.93
CA ALA A 315 -1.14 1.95 17.20
C ALA A 315 -0.22 1.50 18.35
N GLY A 316 0.17 2.46 19.19
CA GLY A 316 1.04 2.21 20.34
C GLY A 316 2.51 1.94 19.98
N LEU A 317 3.27 1.60 21.01
CA LEU A 317 4.72 1.38 20.92
C LEU A 317 5.02 0.02 20.29
N THR A 318 5.95 0.02 19.35
CA THR A 318 6.39 -1.18 18.65
C THR A 318 7.72 -1.68 19.22
N PRO A 319 8.12 -2.94 18.96
CA PRO A 319 9.42 -3.46 19.43
C PRO A 319 10.59 -2.57 19.02
N VAL A 320 10.56 -1.99 17.81
CA VAL A 320 11.59 -1.04 17.37
C VAL A 320 11.58 0.25 18.18
N ASP A 321 10.41 0.80 18.50
CA ASP A 321 10.32 2.04 19.29
C ASP A 321 10.95 1.84 20.69
N ILE A 322 10.72 0.67 21.30
CA ILE A 322 11.26 0.29 22.61
C ILE A 322 12.77 0.06 22.54
N ASN A 323 13.24 -0.73 21.57
CA ASN A 323 14.65 -1.06 21.43
C ASN A 323 15.51 0.16 21.11
N GLU A 324 15.00 1.04 20.24
CA GLU A 324 15.69 2.26 19.85
C GLU A 324 15.70 3.30 20.99
N ALA A 325 14.62 3.38 21.78
CA ALA A 325 14.60 4.17 23.01
C ALA A 325 15.67 3.71 24.01
N ALA A 326 15.79 2.38 24.20
CA ALA A 326 16.82 1.81 25.06
C ALA A 326 18.24 2.13 24.56
N ARG A 327 18.45 2.19 23.23
CA ARG A 327 19.75 2.48 22.60
C ARG A 327 20.14 3.96 22.67
N THR A 328 19.17 4.85 22.49
CA THR A 328 19.40 6.30 22.35
C THR A 328 19.23 7.07 23.64
N GLY A 329 18.53 6.51 24.63
CA GLY A 329 18.15 7.20 25.87
C GLY A 329 16.91 8.09 25.74
N TYR A 330 16.30 8.18 24.56
CA TYR A 330 15.02 8.86 24.38
C TYR A 330 13.84 8.03 24.91
N SER A 331 12.69 8.66 25.14
CA SER A 331 11.47 7.92 25.47
C SER A 331 10.95 7.16 24.24
N ALA A 332 10.35 5.99 24.44
CA ALA A 332 9.76 5.21 23.34
C ALA A 332 8.66 5.98 22.59
N LEU A 333 7.92 6.86 23.27
CA LEU A 333 6.94 7.75 22.63
C LEU A 333 7.60 8.78 21.71
N HIS A 334 8.77 9.31 22.09
CA HIS A 334 9.53 10.21 21.22
C HIS A 334 10.02 9.47 19.97
N VAL A 335 10.59 8.28 20.14
CA VAL A 335 11.05 7.44 19.02
C VAL A 335 9.90 7.09 18.07
N GLN A 336 8.74 6.72 18.63
CA GLN A 336 7.53 6.44 17.85
C GLN A 336 7.10 7.67 17.03
N ALA A 337 7.07 8.85 17.66
CA ALA A 337 6.72 10.09 16.97
C ALA A 337 7.70 10.41 15.83
N GLU A 338 9.00 10.24 16.06
CA GLU A 338 10.03 10.44 15.05
C GLU A 338 9.92 9.45 13.88
N ARG A 339 9.59 8.18 14.16
CA ARG A 339 9.35 7.18 13.11
C ARG A 339 8.14 7.53 12.25
N GLN A 340 7.09 8.06 12.86
CA GLN A 340 5.82 8.34 12.18
C GLN A 340 5.76 9.71 11.51
N LYS A 341 6.68 10.63 11.82
CA LYS A 341 6.62 12.04 11.37
C LYS A 341 6.56 12.22 9.85
N ASN A 342 7.16 11.31 9.08
CA ASN A 342 7.22 11.38 7.63
C ASN A 342 6.06 10.66 6.93
N PHE A 343 5.13 10.05 7.69
CA PHE A 343 3.98 9.39 7.09
C PHE A 343 3.04 10.41 6.47
N SER A 344 2.60 10.17 5.23
CA SER A 344 1.83 11.15 4.46
C SER A 344 0.54 11.55 5.15
N ALA A 345 0.45 12.84 5.49
CA ALA A 345 -0.73 13.45 6.05
C ALA A 345 -1.96 13.28 5.14
N GLN A 346 -1.79 13.49 3.84
CA GLN A 346 -2.85 13.41 2.83
C GLN A 346 -3.46 12.01 2.75
N VAL A 347 -2.61 10.99 2.86
CA VAL A 347 -3.01 9.58 2.81
C VAL A 347 -3.84 9.20 4.04
N LEU A 348 -3.43 9.66 5.23
CA LEU A 348 -4.22 9.48 6.47
C LEU A 348 -5.56 10.20 6.40
N GLU A 349 -5.57 11.42 5.88
CA GLU A 349 -6.79 12.20 5.74
C GLU A 349 -7.79 11.50 4.81
N ALA A 350 -7.32 10.95 3.69
CA ALA A 350 -8.15 10.19 2.77
C ALA A 350 -8.83 8.99 3.47
N MET A 351 -8.12 8.28 4.37
CA MET A 351 -8.71 7.20 5.17
C MET A 351 -9.84 7.71 6.07
N MET A 352 -9.66 8.87 6.72
CA MET A 352 -10.62 9.42 7.68
C MET A 352 -11.91 9.94 7.02
N VAL A 353 -11.80 10.50 5.81
CA VAL A 353 -12.95 11.08 5.10
C VAL A 353 -13.69 10.06 4.24
N THR A 354 -13.04 8.94 3.88
CA THR A 354 -13.66 7.94 3.02
C THR A 354 -14.84 7.29 3.72
N ARG A 355 -15.88 7.01 2.93
CA ARG A 355 -17.10 6.33 3.37
C ARG A 355 -17.29 5.07 2.55
N LEU A 356 -17.51 3.94 3.21
CA LEU A 356 -17.61 2.63 2.56
C LEU A 356 -18.69 2.59 1.47
N GLN A 357 -19.85 3.20 1.72
CA GLN A 357 -20.94 3.28 0.74
C GLN A 357 -20.58 4.06 -0.54
N LYS A 358 -19.54 4.92 -0.50
CA LYS A 358 -19.03 5.66 -1.66
C LYS A 358 -17.81 4.98 -2.31
N ALA A 359 -17.35 3.86 -1.77
CA ALA A 359 -16.20 3.15 -2.31
C ALA A 359 -16.48 2.57 -3.71
N LYS A 360 -15.42 2.51 -4.52
CA LYS A 360 -15.38 2.02 -5.90
C LYS A 360 -15.32 0.49 -5.92
N THR A 361 -15.92 -0.11 -6.94
CA THR A 361 -15.81 -1.54 -7.24
C THR A 361 -15.98 -1.76 -8.73
N ALA A 362 -15.21 -2.70 -9.28
CA ALA A 362 -15.29 -3.09 -10.69
C ALA A 362 -16.56 -3.91 -10.96
N MET A 363 -16.96 -4.76 -10.01
CA MET A 363 -18.11 -5.66 -10.16
C MET A 363 -19.29 -5.16 -9.34
N ARG A 364 -20.44 -4.99 -10.02
CA ARG A 364 -21.69 -4.55 -9.38
C ARG A 364 -22.19 -5.57 -8.35
N GLN A 365 -21.97 -6.86 -8.62
CA GLN A 365 -22.35 -7.96 -7.71
C GLN A 365 -21.63 -7.83 -6.36
N ASP A 366 -20.30 -7.64 -6.37
CA ASP A 366 -19.51 -7.36 -5.16
C ASP A 366 -20.06 -6.18 -4.37
N ARG A 367 -20.45 -5.12 -5.08
CA ARG A 367 -21.05 -3.94 -4.45
C ARG A 367 -22.28 -4.32 -3.63
N THR A 368 -23.24 -4.99 -4.26
CA THR A 368 -24.50 -5.35 -3.64
C THR A 368 -24.26 -6.29 -2.46
N MET A 369 -23.41 -7.30 -2.67
CA MET A 369 -23.07 -8.28 -1.65
C MET A 369 -22.43 -7.63 -0.40
N ILE A 370 -21.41 -6.78 -0.58
CA ILE A 370 -20.73 -6.11 0.54
C ILE A 370 -21.67 -5.13 1.25
N ILE A 371 -22.45 -4.35 0.51
CA ILE A 371 -23.41 -3.40 1.08
C ILE A 371 -24.43 -4.15 1.95
N ASP A 372 -24.96 -5.26 1.44
CA ASP A 372 -25.93 -6.09 2.16
C ASP A 372 -25.33 -6.68 3.45
N THR A 373 -24.12 -7.22 3.39
CA THR A 373 -23.41 -7.74 4.56
C THR A 373 -23.15 -6.65 5.60
N VAL A 374 -22.70 -5.47 5.18
CA VAL A 374 -22.47 -4.37 6.12
C VAL A 374 -23.77 -3.94 6.79
N GLN A 375 -24.85 -3.87 6.02
CA GLN A 375 -26.15 -3.44 6.52
C GLN A 375 -26.81 -4.46 7.47
N LYS A 376 -26.66 -5.76 7.19
CA LYS A 376 -27.33 -6.85 7.92
C LYS A 376 -26.49 -7.37 9.09
N ASP A 377 -25.19 -7.54 8.87
CA ASP A 377 -24.32 -8.33 9.76
C ASP A 377 -23.30 -7.46 10.51
N LEU A 378 -22.99 -6.26 10.02
CA LEU A 378 -21.95 -5.37 10.58
C LEU A 378 -22.52 -4.00 10.96
N GLY A 379 -23.66 -3.98 11.67
CA GLY A 379 -24.18 -2.78 12.35
C GLY A 379 -24.62 -1.60 11.47
N GLY A 380 -24.56 -1.73 10.14
CA GLY A 380 -24.89 -0.65 9.21
C GLY A 380 -23.74 0.32 8.94
N PHE A 381 -23.92 1.18 7.92
CA PHE A 381 -22.86 2.07 7.44
C PHE A 381 -22.37 3.09 8.45
N ASP A 382 -23.22 3.57 9.36
CA ASP A 382 -22.79 4.57 10.34
C ASP A 382 -21.82 3.97 11.35
N ASP A 383 -22.10 2.76 11.86
CA ASP A 383 -21.19 2.03 12.75
C ASP A 383 -19.91 1.61 12.01
N ALA A 384 -20.05 1.03 10.82
CA ALA A 384 -18.92 0.62 9.99
C ALA A 384 -17.96 1.79 9.68
N ASN A 385 -18.48 2.93 9.24
CA ASN A 385 -17.65 4.11 8.96
C ASN A 385 -17.06 4.73 10.24
N SER A 386 -17.79 4.70 11.37
CA SER A 386 -17.27 5.17 12.65
C SER A 386 -16.04 4.35 13.07
N ARG A 387 -16.14 3.03 12.98
CA ARG A 387 -15.07 2.09 13.31
C ARG A 387 -13.85 2.19 12.39
N MET A 388 -14.06 2.36 11.08
CA MET A 388 -12.95 2.64 10.15
C MET A 388 -12.17 3.90 10.56
N ARG A 389 -12.85 4.95 10.99
CA ARG A 389 -12.19 6.18 11.47
C ARG A 389 -11.47 5.95 12.79
N LEU A 390 -12.07 5.23 13.72
CA LEU A 390 -11.45 4.92 15.01
C LEU A 390 -10.17 4.09 14.84
N SER A 391 -10.19 3.05 14.01
CA SER A 391 -8.97 2.26 13.72
C SER A 391 -7.87 3.09 13.04
N GLY A 392 -8.25 4.04 12.18
CA GLY A 392 -7.33 5.02 11.61
C GLY A 392 -6.77 6.01 12.65
N SER A 393 -7.58 6.44 13.62
CA SER A 393 -7.16 7.42 14.63
C SER A 393 -6.42 6.82 15.82
N GLU A 394 -6.72 5.59 16.22
CA GLU A 394 -5.97 4.81 17.23
C GLU A 394 -4.50 4.61 16.80
N ASN A 395 -4.29 4.47 15.50
CA ASN A 395 -2.97 4.39 14.89
C ASN A 395 -2.14 5.66 15.04
N LEU A 396 -2.78 6.78 15.31
CA LEU A 396 -2.15 8.08 15.41
C LEU A 396 -2.10 8.53 16.88
N SER A 397 -1.30 7.84 17.70
CA SER A 397 -1.09 8.22 19.09
C SER A 397 -0.44 9.62 19.19
N GLY A 398 -0.95 10.44 20.12
CA GLY A 398 -0.42 11.77 20.46
C GLY A 398 -0.80 12.89 19.48
N ARG A 399 -0.50 12.74 18.18
CA ARG A 399 -0.75 13.77 17.15
C ARG A 399 -2.07 13.59 16.40
N GLY A 400 -2.59 12.37 16.28
CA GLY A 400 -3.77 12.07 15.47
C GLY A 400 -5.11 12.41 16.06
N GLN A 401 -5.32 12.18 17.34
CA GLN A 401 -6.58 12.56 18.00
C GLN A 401 -6.78 14.07 17.96
N LEU A 402 -5.69 14.84 18.08
CA LEU A 402 -5.75 16.29 17.97
C LEU A 402 -5.89 16.73 16.51
N ARG A 403 -5.11 16.14 15.59
CA ARG A 403 -5.22 16.37 14.14
C ARG A 403 -6.61 16.01 13.60
N GLU A 404 -7.25 14.96 14.11
CA GLU A 404 -8.62 14.59 13.78
C GLU A 404 -9.63 15.62 14.30
N LYS A 405 -9.47 16.12 15.52
CA LYS A 405 -10.30 17.21 16.05
C LYS A 405 -10.10 18.51 15.27
N LEU A 406 -8.86 18.81 14.87
CA LEU A 406 -8.48 19.98 14.07
C LEU A 406 -9.05 19.88 12.64
N ILE A 407 -8.80 18.76 11.94
CA ILE A 407 -9.26 18.51 10.57
C ILE A 407 -10.79 18.44 10.51
N ARG A 408 -11.46 17.78 11.47
CA ARG A 408 -12.94 17.78 11.52
C ARG A 408 -13.51 19.18 11.75
N GLY A 409 -12.85 20.03 12.53
CA GLY A 409 -13.23 21.43 12.76
C GLY A 409 -13.04 22.30 11.51
N LEU A 410 -11.89 22.16 10.85
CA LEU A 410 -11.53 22.91 9.65
C LEU A 410 -12.35 22.51 8.41
N GLN A 411 -12.65 21.21 8.22
CA GLN A 411 -13.29 20.71 6.98
C GLN A 411 -14.81 20.81 6.95
N ASN A 412 -15.48 20.83 8.11
CA ASN A 412 -16.94 20.78 8.14
C ASN A 412 -17.62 22.14 8.41
N GLY A 413 -16.85 23.23 8.60
CA GLY A 413 -17.43 24.47 9.13
C GLY A 413 -18.17 24.26 10.46
N VAL A 414 -17.87 23.14 11.14
CA VAL A 414 -18.49 22.76 12.39
C VAL A 414 -17.93 23.71 13.43
N ARG A 415 -18.83 24.48 14.04
CA ARG A 415 -18.55 25.26 15.25
C ARG A 415 -17.77 24.37 16.21
N LEU A 416 -16.49 24.66 16.43
CA LEU A 416 -15.68 23.99 17.43
C LEU A 416 -16.24 24.45 18.78
N PHE A 417 -17.24 23.73 19.29
CA PHE A 417 -17.90 24.09 20.54
C PHE A 417 -16.99 23.87 21.76
N SER A 418 -15.89 23.11 21.62
CA SER A 418 -14.89 22.93 22.67
C SER A 418 -13.58 22.36 22.11
N LEU A 419 -12.45 23.03 22.36
CA LEU A 419 -11.10 22.53 22.10
C LEU A 419 -10.34 22.42 23.43
N GLY A 420 -9.77 21.24 23.72
CA GLY A 420 -8.97 20.99 24.92
C GLY A 420 -7.63 20.38 24.54
N CYS A 421 -6.52 21.07 24.81
CA CYS A 421 -5.18 20.62 24.40
C CYS A 421 -4.05 21.15 25.29
N ASP A 422 -2.93 20.42 25.27
CA ASP A 422 -1.67 20.84 25.87
C ASP A 422 -1.06 22.03 25.10
N GLY A 423 -0.40 22.94 25.80
CA GLY A 423 0.14 24.17 25.25
C GLY A 423 1.15 23.94 24.13
N LYS A 424 2.00 22.92 24.23
CA LYS A 424 2.96 22.59 23.18
C LYS A 424 2.28 22.13 21.90
N VAL A 425 1.22 21.35 22.09
CA VAL A 425 0.42 20.82 20.99
C VAL A 425 -0.39 21.93 20.32
N PHE A 426 -0.83 22.94 21.08
CA PHE A 426 -1.50 24.12 20.54
C PHE A 426 -0.55 25.01 19.72
N GLU A 427 0.65 25.27 20.22
CA GLU A 427 1.70 26.04 19.53
C GLU A 427 2.06 25.41 18.18
N GLU A 428 2.34 24.10 18.16
CA GLU A 428 2.57 23.34 16.91
C GLU A 428 1.36 23.47 15.96
N ALA A 429 0.12 23.44 16.48
CA ALA A 429 -1.09 23.57 15.66
C ALA A 429 -1.25 24.96 15.01
N VAL A 430 -0.86 26.03 15.70
CA VAL A 430 -0.96 27.40 15.19
C VAL A 430 0.17 27.69 14.20
N GLU A 431 1.42 27.40 14.58
CA GLU A 431 2.59 27.75 13.77
C GLU A 431 2.72 26.90 12.50
N GLU A 432 2.51 25.59 12.62
CA GLU A 432 2.75 24.65 11.51
C GLU A 432 1.52 24.52 10.59
N PHE A 433 0.31 24.74 11.13
CA PHE A 433 -0.94 24.46 10.40
C PHE A 433 -1.89 25.65 10.24
N GLY A 434 -1.55 26.83 10.74
CA GLY A 434 -2.36 28.05 10.57
C GLY A 434 -3.76 27.92 11.17
N LEU A 435 -3.87 27.32 12.37
CA LEU A 435 -5.14 27.14 13.06
C LEU A 435 -5.82 28.51 13.30
N SER A 436 -6.99 28.74 12.68
CA SER A 436 -7.84 29.90 12.99
C SER A 436 -8.87 29.57 14.07
N LEU A 437 -8.99 30.44 15.07
CA LEU A 437 -9.95 30.31 16.18
C LEU A 437 -11.27 31.05 15.95
N SER A 438 -11.49 31.65 14.78
CA SER A 438 -12.67 32.48 14.45
C SER A 438 -14.04 31.84 14.65
N ASN A 439 -14.11 30.51 14.76
CA ASN A 439 -15.34 29.76 15.05
C ASN A 439 -15.30 28.93 16.34
N CYS A 440 -14.30 29.12 17.20
CA CYS A 440 -14.19 28.41 18.47
C CYS A 440 -15.14 29.03 19.50
N GLY A 441 -16.03 28.22 20.09
CA GLY A 441 -16.97 28.65 21.13
C GLY A 441 -16.47 28.43 22.56
N LYS A 442 -15.61 27.40 22.76
CA LYS A 442 -14.96 27.14 24.04
C LYS A 442 -13.53 26.65 23.82
N LEU A 443 -12.58 27.18 24.56
CA LEU A 443 -11.16 26.84 24.47
C LEU A 443 -10.62 26.53 25.86
N CYS A 444 -9.88 25.43 25.97
CA CYS A 444 -9.24 24.94 27.18
C CYS A 444 -7.77 24.61 26.86
N LEU A 445 -6.86 25.39 27.40
CA LEU A 445 -5.42 25.23 27.21
C LEU A 445 -4.77 24.89 28.55
N ARG A 446 -3.84 23.92 28.55
CA ARG A 446 -3.10 23.53 29.76
C ARG A 446 -1.61 23.46 29.50
N GLY A 447 -0.79 23.78 30.50
CA GLY A 447 0.66 23.66 30.40
C GLY A 447 1.30 24.72 29.48
N ILE A 448 0.72 25.92 29.43
CA ILE A 448 1.25 27.03 28.63
C ILE A 448 2.39 27.72 29.40
N ASP A 449 3.60 27.72 28.84
CA ASP A 449 4.74 28.55 29.29
C ASP A 449 4.73 29.92 28.56
N ASP A 450 5.69 30.80 28.88
CA ASP A 450 5.71 32.18 28.35
C ASP A 450 5.75 32.25 26.81
N ALA A 451 6.53 31.37 26.17
CA ALA A 451 6.62 31.32 24.71
C ALA A 451 5.28 30.92 24.09
N ARG A 452 4.64 29.90 24.66
CA ARG A 452 3.32 29.43 24.22
C ARG A 452 2.21 30.42 24.52
N ALA A 453 2.36 31.23 25.57
CA ALA A 453 1.38 32.26 25.92
C ALA A 453 1.32 33.34 24.83
N ALA A 454 2.46 33.68 24.22
CA ALA A 454 2.50 34.60 23.08
C ALA A 454 1.75 34.03 21.86
N CYS A 455 2.07 32.80 21.46
CA CYS A 455 1.38 32.11 20.36
C CYS A 455 -0.13 31.96 20.61
N ALA A 456 -0.52 31.60 21.84
CA ALA A 456 -1.92 31.53 22.25
C ALA A 456 -2.60 32.91 22.22
N GLY A 457 -1.90 33.96 22.64
CA GLY A 457 -2.37 35.33 22.56
C GLY A 457 -2.68 35.73 21.11
N ASP A 458 -1.73 35.53 20.20
CA ASP A 458 -1.91 35.87 18.78
C ASP A 458 -3.10 35.12 18.15
N ALA A 459 -3.24 33.81 18.43
CA ALA A 459 -4.36 33.02 17.92
C ALA A 459 -5.72 33.44 18.50
N LEU A 460 -5.75 33.87 19.77
CA LEU A 460 -6.96 34.33 20.45
C LEU A 460 -7.50 35.64 19.88
N VAL A 461 -6.66 36.47 19.25
CA VAL A 461 -7.12 37.72 18.60
C VAL A 461 -8.16 37.45 17.53
N GLU A 462 -8.06 36.31 16.83
CA GLU A 462 -9.02 35.92 15.80
C GLU A 462 -10.28 35.25 16.37
N ALA A 463 -10.37 34.97 17.67
CA ALA A 463 -11.40 34.11 18.27
C ALA A 463 -12.73 34.84 18.57
N GLU A 464 -13.32 35.49 17.56
CA GLU A 464 -14.51 36.35 17.70
C GLU A 464 -15.73 35.69 18.36
N LYS A 465 -15.83 34.35 18.29
CA LYS A 465 -16.98 33.57 18.78
C LYS A 465 -16.77 32.91 20.15
N LEU A 466 -15.63 33.17 20.79
CA LEU A 466 -15.25 32.47 22.01
C LEU A 466 -16.09 32.95 23.19
N ALA A 467 -16.86 32.03 23.79
CA ALA A 467 -17.71 32.30 24.95
C ALA A 467 -17.09 31.79 26.26
N LEU A 468 -16.26 30.75 26.19
CA LEU A 468 -15.56 30.19 27.35
C LEU A 468 -14.07 30.04 27.07
N LEU A 469 -13.24 30.59 27.94
CA LEU A 469 -11.79 30.43 27.90
C LEU A 469 -11.29 29.90 29.24
N HIS A 470 -10.63 28.74 29.20
CA HIS A 470 -9.91 28.18 30.33
C HIS A 470 -8.44 28.04 29.98
N ILE A 471 -7.56 28.67 30.75
CA ILE A 471 -6.12 28.57 30.56
C ILE A 471 -5.49 28.17 31.90
N GLU A 472 -4.81 27.04 31.89
CA GLU A 472 -3.87 26.65 32.94
C GLU A 472 -2.45 26.93 32.43
N SER A 473 -1.81 27.96 32.97
CA SER A 473 -0.53 28.47 32.49
C SER A 473 0.50 28.56 33.62
N SER A 474 1.78 28.43 33.26
CA SER A 474 2.90 28.79 34.12
C SER A 474 3.53 30.12 33.71
N SER A 475 2.88 30.91 32.85
CA SER A 475 3.35 32.21 32.37
C SER A 475 2.92 33.37 33.27
N ASP A 476 3.51 34.55 33.05
CA ASP A 476 3.14 35.79 33.76
C ASP A 476 1.78 36.39 33.31
N GLY A 477 1.15 35.82 32.29
CA GLY A 477 -0.18 36.18 31.80
C GLY A 477 -0.24 37.41 30.89
N PHE A 478 0.88 38.09 30.58
CA PHE A 478 0.85 39.35 29.84
C PHE A 478 0.34 39.21 28.39
N ALA A 479 0.81 38.20 27.67
CA ALA A 479 0.36 37.94 26.29
C ALA A 479 -1.11 37.55 26.20
N ILE A 480 -1.59 36.77 27.18
CA ILE A 480 -3.00 36.38 27.29
C ILE A 480 -3.85 37.63 27.52
N ALA A 481 -3.41 38.56 28.37
CA ALA A 481 -4.14 39.78 28.66
C ALA A 481 -4.46 40.59 27.41
N GLN A 482 -3.46 40.84 26.54
CA GLN A 482 -3.66 41.59 25.30
C GLN A 482 -4.74 40.96 24.41
N ALA A 483 -4.76 39.63 24.32
CA ALA A 483 -5.75 38.93 23.51
C ALA A 483 -7.16 38.96 24.10
N LEU A 484 -7.32 39.15 25.43
CA LEU A 484 -8.65 39.27 26.04
C LEU A 484 -9.41 40.51 25.52
N GLU A 485 -8.71 41.58 25.11
CA GLU A 485 -9.34 42.82 24.63
C GLU A 485 -10.19 42.61 23.37
N SER A 486 -9.82 41.65 22.52
CA SER A 486 -10.55 41.31 21.30
C SER A 486 -11.73 40.36 21.53
N LEU A 487 -11.85 39.73 22.71
CA LEU A 487 -12.85 38.68 22.97
C LEU A 487 -14.19 39.25 23.46
N SER A 488 -14.84 40.06 22.62
CA SER A 488 -16.11 40.74 22.97
C SER A 488 -17.29 39.82 23.36
N LEU A 489 -17.22 38.52 23.00
CA LEU A 489 -18.26 37.52 23.29
C LEU A 489 -17.97 36.62 24.49
N LEU A 490 -16.84 36.82 25.19
CA LEU A 490 -16.45 35.97 26.30
C LEU A 490 -17.38 36.14 27.51
N GLU A 491 -17.97 35.04 27.98
CA GLU A 491 -18.90 34.99 29.11
C GLU A 491 -18.26 34.33 30.35
N ASP A 492 -17.37 33.36 30.14
CA ASP A 492 -16.69 32.59 31.20
C ASP A 492 -15.18 32.63 31.00
N LEU A 493 -14.45 33.18 31.97
CA LEU A 493 -12.99 33.18 32.00
C LEU A 493 -12.49 32.42 33.21
N SER A 494 -11.59 31.47 32.98
CA SER A 494 -10.87 30.76 34.02
C SER A 494 -9.38 30.76 33.71
N LEU A 495 -8.61 31.50 34.50
CA LEU A 495 -7.15 31.50 34.42
C LEU A 495 -6.62 30.82 35.68
N HIS A 496 -5.75 29.83 35.52
CA HIS A 496 -5.09 29.16 36.64
C HIS A 496 -3.59 29.22 36.43
N PHE A 497 -2.90 29.94 37.32
CA PHE A 497 -1.45 30.10 37.28
C PHE A 497 -0.80 29.17 38.30
N SER A 498 -0.55 27.92 37.91
CA SER A 498 -0.22 26.83 38.84
C SER A 498 1.20 26.91 39.43
N TYR A 499 2.15 27.56 38.73
CA TYR A 499 3.56 27.59 39.14
C TYR A 499 4.25 28.96 39.10
N ALA A 500 3.66 29.94 38.42
CA ALA A 500 4.16 31.31 38.40
C ALA A 500 3.19 32.22 39.16
N LYS A 501 3.72 33.08 40.03
CA LYS A 501 2.95 34.22 40.52
C LYS A 501 2.75 35.15 39.33
N VAL A 502 1.49 35.47 39.02
CA VAL A 502 1.17 36.56 38.08
C VAL A 502 1.93 37.80 38.55
N SER A 503 2.74 38.40 37.66
CA SER A 503 3.49 39.60 38.01
C SER A 503 2.53 40.77 38.22
N ASP A 504 2.93 41.81 38.97
CA ASP A 504 2.10 43.01 39.13
C ASP A 504 1.71 43.61 37.76
N ALA A 505 2.64 43.55 36.79
CA ALA A 505 2.39 43.97 35.42
C ALA A 505 1.36 43.08 34.70
N GLY A 506 1.46 41.75 34.84
CA GLY A 506 0.49 40.80 34.29
C GLY A 506 -0.89 40.98 34.90
N ALA A 507 -0.98 41.18 36.21
CA ALA A 507 -2.24 41.41 36.92
C ALA A 507 -2.91 42.72 36.49
N VAL A 508 -2.12 43.80 36.34
CA VAL A 508 -2.61 45.09 35.82
C VAL A 508 -3.06 44.95 34.37
N ALA A 509 -2.31 44.22 33.52
CA ALA A 509 -2.69 43.99 32.13
C ALA A 509 -4.01 43.22 32.04
N ILE A 510 -4.15 42.10 32.75
CA ILE A 510 -5.40 41.33 32.82
C ILE A 510 -6.55 42.24 33.28
N GLY A 511 -6.35 42.98 34.37
CA GLY A 511 -7.38 43.88 34.92
C GLY A 511 -7.83 44.97 33.93
N ASN A 512 -6.91 45.55 33.15
CA ASN A 512 -7.23 46.53 32.13
C ASN A 512 -7.98 45.90 30.95
N SER A 513 -7.51 44.76 30.46
CA SER A 513 -8.10 44.10 29.30
C SER A 513 -9.52 43.59 29.60
N LEU A 514 -9.78 43.15 30.83
CA LEU A 514 -11.10 42.76 31.30
C LEU A 514 -12.15 43.89 31.26
N GLN A 515 -11.74 45.16 31.30
CA GLN A 515 -12.68 46.29 31.18
C GLN A 515 -13.37 46.32 29.80
N ASN A 516 -12.75 45.73 28.79
CA ASN A 516 -13.27 45.69 27.42
C ASN A 516 -14.15 44.45 27.15
N VAL A 517 -14.17 43.46 28.06
CA VAL A 517 -14.93 42.22 27.92
C VAL A 517 -16.36 42.39 28.48
N GLY A 518 -17.19 43.15 27.77
CA GLY A 518 -18.51 43.59 28.26
C GLY A 518 -19.55 42.50 28.52
N ARG A 519 -19.29 41.23 28.16
CA ARG A 519 -20.20 40.09 28.36
C ARG A 519 -19.79 39.13 29.47
N LEU A 520 -18.66 39.39 30.13
CA LEU A 520 -18.10 38.48 31.12
C LEU A 520 -19.01 38.36 32.34
N ARG A 521 -19.38 37.13 32.69
CA ARG A 521 -20.28 36.81 33.82
C ARG A 521 -19.55 36.09 34.94
N ASN A 522 -18.66 35.17 34.58
CA ASN A 522 -17.90 34.38 35.54
C ASN A 522 -16.41 34.56 35.31
N ILE A 523 -15.71 34.84 36.41
CA ILE A 523 -14.27 35.02 36.43
C ILE A 523 -13.73 34.12 37.54
N ASN A 524 -12.79 33.25 37.18
CA ASN A 524 -12.03 32.41 38.09
C ASN A 524 -10.54 32.66 37.81
N LEU A 525 -9.81 33.21 38.78
CA LEU A 525 -8.39 33.60 38.65
C LEU A 525 -7.53 32.87 39.69
#